data_AF-A0A7S2W2E5-F1
#
_entry.id   AF-A0A7S2W2E5-F1
#
_cell.length_a   1.000
_cell.length_b   1.000
_cell.length_c   1.000
_cell.angle_alpha   90.00
_cell.angle_beta   90.00
_cell.angle_gamma   90.00
#
_symmetry.space_group_name_H-M   'P 1'
#
loop_
_entity.id
_entity.type
_entity.pdbx_description
1 polymer ?
#
loop_
_entity_poly.entity_id
_entity_poly.type
_entity_poly.pdbx_seq_one_letter_code
_entity_poly.pdbx_strand_id
1 'polypeptide(L)'
;RYDLPAKYRFAFWGRRGKCLNSSKEDRSISYYPPHKLTGRNKDKDGNMNGTNYNGVLDPSATGDLIQYAACPGPNERQNMRSTFQYWGTRNGKIGGLEFVTLEPIARNTQLCHWYGPDWW
;
A
#
# COMPACT_ATOMS: atom_id res chain seq x y z
N ARG A 1 -6.35 -6.42 -21.10
CA ARG A 1 -6.31 -5.09 -20.42
C ARG A 1 -7.68 -4.45 -20.59
N TYR A 2 -8.30 -3.99 -19.51
CA TYR A 2 -9.72 -3.59 -19.48
C TYR A 2 -9.87 -2.13 -19.05
N ASP A 3 -10.99 -1.51 -19.40
CA ASP A 3 -11.40 -0.24 -18.80
C ASP A 3 -11.83 -0.50 -17.35
N LEU A 4 -11.40 0.36 -16.44
CA LEU A 4 -11.75 0.27 -15.02
C LEU A 4 -12.66 1.45 -14.66
N PRO A 5 -13.78 1.21 -13.97
CA PRO A 5 -14.61 2.30 -13.48
C PRO A 5 -13.89 3.06 -12.36
N ALA A 6 -14.38 4.26 -12.06
CA ALA A 6 -14.03 4.92 -10.81
C ALA A 6 -14.45 4.06 -9.62
N LYS A 7 -13.69 4.11 -8.53
CA LYS A 7 -13.92 3.34 -7.31
C LYS A 7 -13.79 1.81 -7.48
N TYR A 8 -13.19 1.35 -8.56
CA TYR A 8 -12.82 -0.05 -8.71
C TYR A 8 -11.80 -0.43 -7.63
N ARG A 9 -12.02 -1.57 -6.98
CA ARG A 9 -11.24 -2.00 -5.81
C ARG A 9 -10.29 -3.11 -6.19
N PHE A 10 -9.04 -2.95 -5.77
CA PHE A 10 -8.00 -3.96 -5.88
C PHE A 10 -7.61 -4.44 -4.50
N ALA A 11 -7.27 -5.72 -4.41
CA ALA A 11 -6.56 -6.24 -3.27
C ALA A 11 -5.06 -6.22 -3.57
N PHE A 12 -4.26 -5.69 -2.65
CA PHE A 12 -2.82 -5.87 -2.64
C PHE A 12 -2.43 -6.74 -1.45
N TRP A 13 -1.82 -7.90 -1.66
CA TRP A 13 -1.40 -8.79 -0.58
C TRP A 13 -0.02 -9.40 -0.80
N GLY A 14 0.66 -9.70 0.31
CA GLY A 14 2.04 -10.15 0.29
C GLY A 14 2.48 -10.78 1.60
N ARG A 15 3.69 -11.33 1.59
CA ARG A 15 4.37 -11.74 2.82
C ARG A 15 4.77 -10.50 3.60
N ARG A 16 4.66 -10.55 4.92
CA ARG A 16 5.10 -9.45 5.77
C ARG A 16 6.61 -9.53 5.95
N GLY A 17 7.31 -8.48 5.55
CA GLY A 17 8.77 -8.37 5.66
C GLY A 17 9.58 -9.09 4.57
N LYS A 18 10.86 -8.68 4.51
CA LYS A 18 11.92 -8.91 3.49
C LYS A 18 11.80 -8.11 2.19
N CYS A 19 11.66 -6.80 2.33
CA CYS A 19 12.18 -5.87 1.33
C CYS A 19 12.63 -4.56 2.01
N LEU A 20 13.37 -3.71 1.27
CA LEU A 20 13.75 -2.40 1.77
C LEU A 20 12.49 -1.53 1.99
N ASN A 21 12.63 -0.39 2.68
CA ASN A 21 11.54 0.56 2.88
C ASN A 21 11.03 1.13 1.54
N SER A 22 9.87 1.80 1.56
CA SER A 22 9.24 2.37 0.34
C SER A 22 10.05 3.47 -0.32
N SER A 23 11.12 3.95 0.32
CA SER A 23 12.10 4.84 -0.28
C SER A 23 13.23 4.15 -1.03
N LYS A 24 13.28 2.82 -1.01
CA LYS A 24 14.32 2.00 -1.64
C LYS A 24 13.77 0.82 -2.44
N GLU A 25 12.46 0.56 -2.37
CA GLU A 25 11.80 -0.55 -3.04
C GLU A 25 10.34 -0.21 -3.39
N ASP A 26 10.05 -0.12 -4.69
CA ASP A 26 8.72 0.16 -5.26
C ASP A 26 7.65 -0.86 -4.86
N ARG A 27 8.06 -2.11 -4.63
CA ARG A 27 7.15 -3.18 -4.20
C ARG A 27 6.70 -3.03 -2.76
N SER A 28 7.38 -2.19 -1.98
CA SER A 28 7.16 -2.10 -0.55
C SER A 28 6.10 -1.04 -0.23
N ILE A 29 4.92 -1.52 0.18
CA ILE A 29 3.83 -0.63 0.60
C ILE A 29 3.74 -0.70 2.12
N SER A 30 3.85 0.47 2.75
CA SER A 30 3.70 0.60 4.20
C SER A 30 2.32 0.15 4.63
N TYR A 31 2.27 -0.83 5.52
CA TYR A 31 1.05 -1.39 6.06
C TYR A 31 1.06 -1.28 7.59
N TYR A 32 0.31 -0.32 8.14
CA TYR A 32 -0.40 -0.40 9.42
C TYR A 32 -1.28 0.83 9.60
N PRO A 33 -2.59 0.70 9.91
CA PRO A 33 -3.24 1.66 10.77
C PRO A 33 -2.70 1.40 12.18
N PRO A 34 -2.09 2.38 12.82
CA PRO A 34 -1.79 2.23 14.22
C PRO A 34 -3.12 2.26 15.01
N HIS A 35 -3.36 1.41 16.01
CA HIS A 35 -4.65 1.27 16.73
C HIS A 35 -5.93 1.27 15.86
N LYS A 36 -6.64 0.13 15.80
CA LYS A 36 -7.83 -0.14 14.94
C LYS A 36 -8.92 0.96 14.82
N LEU A 37 -9.02 1.87 15.79
CA LEU A 37 -9.96 3.00 15.78
C LEU A 37 -9.31 4.37 15.56
N THR A 38 -8.03 4.56 15.91
CA THR A 38 -7.45 5.91 16.08
C THR A 38 -6.27 6.23 15.19
N GLY A 39 -5.69 5.26 14.49
CA GLY A 39 -4.53 5.55 13.65
C GLY A 39 -3.24 5.87 14.43
N ARG A 40 -3.15 5.66 15.76
CA ARG A 40 -1.97 6.05 16.60
C ARG A 40 -1.00 4.92 16.97
N ASN A 41 0.31 5.10 16.69
CA ASN A 41 1.36 4.12 17.06
C ASN A 41 1.88 4.39 18.47
N LYS A 42 0.93 4.61 19.37
CA LYS A 42 1.16 4.95 20.77
C LYS A 42 0.25 4.08 21.62
N ASP A 43 0.75 3.61 22.75
CA ASP A 43 -0.12 3.01 23.76
C ASP A 43 -1.02 4.08 24.42
N LYS A 44 -1.84 3.65 25.38
CA LYS A 44 -2.73 4.54 26.15
C LYS A 44 -1.97 5.64 26.92
N ASP A 45 -0.68 5.42 27.18
CA ASP A 45 0.20 6.29 27.96
C ASP A 45 1.08 7.17 27.05
N GLY A 46 0.91 7.06 25.71
CA GLY A 46 1.60 7.89 24.73
C GLY A 46 2.96 7.35 24.27
N ASN A 47 3.40 6.19 24.78
CA ASN A 47 4.69 5.61 24.41
C ASN A 47 4.63 4.98 23.03
N MET A 48 5.67 5.18 22.23
CA MET A 48 5.83 4.48 20.97
C MET A 48 6.01 2.99 21.22
N ASN A 49 5.20 2.17 20.57
CA ASN A 49 5.37 0.73 20.67
C ASN A 49 6.35 0.24 19.60
N GLY A 50 7.61 0.01 19.99
CA GLY A 50 8.67 -0.47 19.10
C GLY A 50 8.44 -1.85 18.47
N THR A 51 7.51 -2.65 19.00
CA THR A 51 7.09 -3.92 18.37
C THR A 51 6.05 -3.74 17.27
N ASN A 52 5.47 -2.54 17.17
CA ASN A 52 4.55 -2.13 16.13
C ASN A 52 5.28 -1.26 15.11
N TYR A 53 5.95 -1.92 14.17
CA TYR A 53 6.55 -1.25 13.03
C TYR A 53 5.58 -1.26 11.84
N ASN A 54 5.63 -0.20 11.04
CA ASN A 54 5.04 -0.21 9.70
C ASN A 54 5.75 -1.30 8.91
N GLY A 55 5.05 -2.40 8.65
CA GLY A 55 5.60 -3.50 7.88
C GLY A 55 5.60 -3.14 6.40
N VAL A 56 6.51 -3.76 5.65
CA VAL A 56 6.44 -3.80 4.19
C VAL A 56 5.80 -5.11 3.76
N LEU A 57 4.99 -5.05 2.71
CA LEU A 57 4.46 -6.23 2.04
C LEU A 57 5.38 -6.57 0.87
N ASP A 58 5.80 -7.83 0.80
CA ASP A 58 6.49 -8.41 -0.35
C ASP A 58 5.47 -9.20 -1.21
N PRO A 59 5.02 -8.63 -2.34
CA PRO A 59 4.10 -9.29 -3.27
C PRO A 59 4.79 -10.25 -4.26
N SER A 60 6.12 -10.37 -4.23
CA SER A 60 6.87 -11.15 -5.23
C SER A 60 6.48 -12.63 -5.22
N ALA A 61 6.07 -13.14 -4.06
CA ALA A 61 5.59 -14.51 -3.90
C ALA A 61 4.09 -14.69 -4.20
N THR A 62 3.34 -13.61 -4.43
CA THR A 62 1.88 -13.62 -4.60
C THR A 62 1.46 -13.24 -6.02
N GLY A 63 2.34 -12.59 -6.79
CA GLY A 63 2.05 -12.18 -8.17
C GLY A 63 1.06 -11.02 -8.25
N ASP A 64 0.94 -10.23 -7.18
CA ASP A 64 -0.05 -9.17 -7.09
C ASP A 64 0.15 -8.08 -8.15
N LEU A 65 -0.94 -7.62 -8.78
CA LEU A 65 -0.87 -6.65 -9.88
C LEU A 65 -0.43 -5.26 -9.40
N ILE A 66 -0.71 -4.90 -8.15
CA ILE A 66 -0.38 -3.57 -7.63
C ILE A 66 1.13 -3.38 -7.48
N GLN A 67 1.92 -4.47 -7.44
CA GLN A 67 3.39 -4.38 -7.43
C GLN A 67 3.98 -3.75 -8.71
N TYR A 68 3.19 -3.67 -9.79
CA TYR A 68 3.57 -3.07 -11.07
C TYR A 68 2.93 -1.69 -11.28
N ALA A 69 2.24 -1.14 -10.27
CA ALA A 69 1.89 0.27 -10.29
C ALA A 69 3.18 1.12 -10.25
N ALA A 70 3.09 2.37 -10.71
CA ALA A 70 4.23 3.29 -10.72
C ALA A 70 4.01 4.44 -9.73
N CYS A 71 5.11 5.07 -9.31
CA CYS A 71 5.04 6.39 -8.70
C CYS A 71 4.80 7.39 -9.82
N PRO A 72 3.81 8.29 -9.72
CA PRO A 72 3.57 9.27 -10.77
C PRO A 72 4.80 10.16 -10.96
N GLY A 73 5.27 10.34 -12.20
CA GLY A 73 6.28 11.32 -12.60
C GLY A 73 5.90 12.79 -12.30
N PRO A 74 6.82 13.77 -12.47
CA PRO A 74 6.53 15.20 -12.22
C PRO A 74 5.36 15.76 -13.03
N ASN A 75 5.06 15.15 -14.19
CA ASN A 75 3.97 15.51 -15.08
C ASN A 75 2.82 14.49 -15.07
N GLU A 76 2.82 13.54 -14.14
CA GLU A 76 1.78 12.53 -14.00
C GLU A 76 0.99 12.78 -12.72
N ARG A 77 -0.22 12.21 -12.64
CA ARG A 77 -1.04 12.22 -11.43
C ARG A 77 -1.32 10.80 -10.97
N GLN A 78 -1.45 10.63 -9.65
CA GLN A 78 -2.00 9.41 -9.08
C GLN A 78 -3.43 9.19 -9.61
N ASN A 79 -3.75 7.96 -10.02
CA ASN A 79 -5.08 7.56 -10.47
C ASN A 79 -5.69 6.46 -9.58
N MET A 80 -4.94 6.00 -8.58
CA MET A 80 -5.41 5.12 -7.51
C MET A 80 -4.76 5.48 -6.18
N ARG A 81 -5.35 5.02 -5.08
CA ARG A 81 -4.80 5.18 -3.72
C ARG A 81 -5.12 3.98 -2.84
N SER A 82 -4.37 3.79 -1.78
CA SER A 82 -4.73 2.86 -0.71
C SER A 82 -5.96 3.36 0.07
N THR A 83 -6.69 2.41 0.65
CA THR A 83 -7.76 2.70 1.61
C THR A 83 -7.33 2.29 3.02
N PHE A 84 -8.22 2.49 4.00
CA PHE A 84 -8.01 2.00 5.36
C PHE A 84 -8.54 0.57 5.57
N GLN A 85 -8.84 -0.15 4.49
CA GLN A 85 -9.21 -1.56 4.54
C GLN A 85 -7.97 -2.43 4.42
N TYR A 86 -7.81 -3.31 5.41
CA TYR A 86 -6.57 -3.99 5.74
C TYR A 86 -6.93 -5.41 6.21
N TRP A 87 -6.16 -6.43 5.81
CA TRP A 87 -6.34 -7.82 6.26
C TRP A 87 -5.03 -8.50 6.66
N GLY A 88 -5.16 -9.59 7.42
CA GLY A 88 -4.04 -10.30 8.04
C GLY A 88 -3.87 -9.91 9.52
N THR A 89 -2.98 -10.63 10.22
CA THR A 89 -2.76 -10.44 11.66
C THR A 89 -1.67 -9.42 11.96
N ARG A 90 -1.80 -8.75 13.11
CA ARG A 90 -0.73 -7.87 13.60
C ARG A 90 0.52 -8.67 13.88
N ASN A 91 1.62 -8.39 13.18
CA ASN A 91 2.86 -9.18 13.23
C ASN A 91 2.73 -10.60 12.65
N GLY A 92 1.73 -10.83 11.79
CA GLY A 92 1.57 -12.05 11.02
C GLY A 92 2.56 -12.20 9.87
N LYS A 93 2.57 -13.40 9.28
CA LYS A 93 3.41 -13.73 8.10
C LYS A 93 2.87 -13.17 6.78
N ILE A 94 1.58 -12.81 6.74
CA ILE A 94 0.87 -12.30 5.55
C ILE A 94 0.07 -11.08 5.96
N GLY A 95 -0.02 -10.10 5.06
CA GLY A 95 -0.95 -8.99 5.17
C GLY A 95 -1.42 -8.53 3.80
N GLY A 96 -2.32 -7.55 3.79
CA GLY A 96 -2.70 -6.89 2.56
C GLY A 96 -3.64 -5.72 2.79
N LEU A 97 -3.69 -4.81 1.82
CA LEU A 97 -4.50 -3.61 1.85
C LEU A 97 -5.28 -3.40 0.56
N GLU A 98 -6.39 -2.72 0.68
CA GLU A 98 -7.23 -2.36 -0.46
C GLU A 98 -6.67 -1.11 -1.15
N PHE A 99 -6.73 -1.13 -2.47
CA PHE A 99 -6.57 0.05 -3.31
C PHE A 99 -7.85 0.35 -4.06
N VAL A 100 -8.05 1.63 -4.39
CA VAL A 100 -9.23 2.10 -5.10
C VAL A 100 -8.84 3.07 -6.21
N THR A 101 -9.43 2.92 -7.40
CA THR A 101 -9.29 3.91 -8.48
C THR A 101 -10.01 5.21 -8.12
N LEU A 102 -9.38 6.34 -8.41
CA LEU A 102 -9.94 7.67 -8.14
C LEU A 102 -10.90 8.13 -9.23
N GLU A 103 -10.69 7.63 -10.44
CA GLU A 103 -11.39 8.01 -11.67
C GLU A 103 -11.51 6.80 -12.61
N PRO A 104 -12.32 6.89 -13.68
CA PRO A 104 -12.31 5.87 -14.73
C PRO A 104 -10.92 5.80 -15.37
N ILE A 105 -10.38 4.58 -15.52
CA ILE A 105 -9.07 4.34 -16.12
C ILE A 105 -9.27 3.59 -17.43
N ALA A 106 -8.89 4.22 -18.54
CA ALA A 106 -8.98 3.60 -19.85
C ALA A 106 -8.02 2.41 -19.96
N ARG A 107 -8.39 1.41 -20.75
CA ARG A 107 -7.53 0.26 -21.06
C ARG A 107 -6.15 0.74 -21.52
N ASN A 108 -5.11 0.02 -21.12
CA ASN A 108 -3.71 0.32 -21.42
C ASN A 108 -3.13 1.58 -20.73
N THR A 109 -3.84 2.19 -19.78
CA THR A 109 -3.30 3.25 -18.93
C THR A 109 -2.49 2.66 -17.77
N GLN A 110 -1.37 3.29 -17.43
CA GLN A 110 -0.55 2.90 -16.28
C GLN A 110 -1.29 3.21 -14.98
N LEU A 111 -1.28 2.27 -14.03
CA LEU A 111 -1.75 2.52 -12.68
C LEU A 111 -0.66 3.24 -11.89
N CYS A 112 -1.02 4.38 -11.27
CA CYS A 112 -0.10 5.22 -10.53
C CYS A 112 -0.62 5.51 -9.12
N HIS A 113 0.22 5.32 -8.12
CA HIS A 113 -0.03 5.75 -6.74
C HIS A 113 1.23 6.32 -6.11
N TRP A 114 1.04 7.20 -5.14
CA TRP A 114 2.16 7.83 -4.44
C TRP A 114 2.72 6.89 -3.36
N TYR A 115 4.01 6.52 -3.47
CA TYR A 115 4.72 5.67 -2.50
C TYR A 115 5.21 6.41 -1.25
N GLY A 116 5.23 7.74 -1.27
CA GLY A 116 5.72 8.58 -0.18
C GLY A 116 6.69 9.66 -0.64
N PRO A 117 7.12 10.53 0.29
CA PRO A 117 7.93 11.71 -0.02
C PRO A 117 9.38 11.37 -0.38
N ASP A 118 9.91 10.26 0.12
CA ASP A 118 11.32 9.85 -0.06
C ASP A 118 11.61 9.22 -1.45
N TRP A 119 10.67 9.30 -2.39
CA TRP A 119 10.81 8.75 -3.75
C TRP A 119 11.33 9.79 -4.77
N TRP A 120 11.71 10.97 -4.29
CA TRP A 120 12.22 12.10 -5.08
C TRP A 120 13.52 12.65 -4.50
#